data_AF-A0A819IU20-F1
#
_entry.id   AF-A0A819IU20-F1
#
_cell.length_a   1.000
_cell.length_b   1.000
_cell.length_c   1.000
_cell.angle_alpha   90.00
_cell.angle_beta   90.00
_cell.angle_gamma   90.00
#
_symmetry.space_group_name_H-M   'P 1'
#
loop_
_entity.id
_entity.type
_entity.pdbx_description
1 polymer ?
#
loop_
_entity_poly.entity_id
_entity_poly.type
_entity_poly.pdbx_seq_one_letter_code
_entity_poly.pdbx_strand_id
1 'polypeptide(L)'
;YLHNDQSVCANVFCSQVLSADSILEYLANNYVLWAWDVTYDGNRKRLFETLRRCVGNQCAQRVGAMEHNSFPLILIVIRSRGSLELVNVIEGKNTPSEVLLNLIQSHESFEQQRLREVDGEIMREKRENLKKQQEDEYEQSLQADLAKERARQEEQDANERLKQQRLQQQEESKARLPEEPSDTEKNITRLKIRLPNDEGVLMRRFRINDTLQAA
;
A
#
# COMPACT_ATOMS: atom_id res chain seq x y z
N TYR A 1 -8.85 40.68 -7.42
CA TYR A 1 -9.06 41.97 -8.13
C TYR A 1 -8.19 43.03 -7.48
N LEU A 2 -7.26 43.59 -8.25
CA LEU A 2 -6.39 44.68 -7.81
C LEU A 2 -6.86 45.98 -8.44
N HIS A 3 -7.31 46.89 -7.58
CA HIS A 3 -7.82 48.20 -7.96
C HIS A 3 -6.71 49.25 -7.93
N ASN A 4 -6.74 50.17 -8.88
CA ASN A 4 -5.87 51.35 -8.87
C ASN A 4 -6.63 52.53 -9.48
N ASP A 5 -6.95 53.53 -8.66
CA ASP A 5 -7.70 54.74 -9.07
C ASP A 5 -6.94 55.57 -10.12
N GLN A 6 -5.61 55.46 -10.16
CA GLN A 6 -4.79 56.18 -11.13
C GLN A 6 -4.90 55.61 -12.55
N SER A 7 -5.47 54.40 -12.71
CA SER A 7 -5.68 53.82 -14.02
C SER A 7 -6.99 54.29 -14.65
N VAL A 8 -6.90 54.78 -15.88
CA VAL A 8 -8.06 55.19 -16.70
C VAL A 8 -9.00 54.01 -16.94
N CYS A 9 -8.47 52.79 -17.04
CA CYS A 9 -9.25 51.59 -17.29
C CYS A 9 -10.06 51.12 -16.07
N ALA A 10 -9.76 51.58 -14.85
CA ALA A 10 -10.44 51.10 -13.63
C ALA A 10 -11.95 51.35 -13.66
N ASN A 11 -12.37 52.57 -14.02
CA ASN A 11 -13.79 52.93 -14.05
C ASN A 11 -14.55 52.21 -15.16
N VAL A 12 -13.95 52.10 -16.34
CA VAL A 12 -14.54 51.38 -17.49
C VAL A 12 -14.63 49.89 -17.19
N PHE A 13 -13.58 49.29 -16.62
CA PHE A 13 -13.57 47.87 -16.28
C PHE A 13 -14.61 47.53 -15.22
N CYS A 14 -14.73 48.34 -14.16
CA CYS A 14 -15.79 48.14 -13.16
C CYS A 14 -17.19 48.24 -13.78
N SER A 15 -17.43 49.25 -14.61
CA SER A 15 -18.77 49.51 -15.17
C SER A 15 -19.17 48.59 -16.32
N GLN A 16 -18.22 48.07 -17.11
CA GLN A 16 -18.50 47.26 -18.30
C GLN A 16 -18.18 45.77 -18.13
N VAL A 17 -17.10 45.45 -17.41
CA VAL A 17 -16.67 44.05 -17.22
C VAL A 17 -17.27 43.49 -15.94
N LEU A 18 -17.03 44.14 -14.79
CA LEU A 18 -17.54 43.63 -13.51
C LEU A 18 -19.04 43.86 -13.32
N SER A 19 -19.67 44.74 -14.09
CA SER A 19 -21.14 44.87 -14.08
C SER A 19 -21.84 43.90 -15.04
N ALA A 20 -21.12 43.12 -15.83
CA ALA A 20 -21.74 42.15 -16.73
C ALA A 20 -22.28 40.97 -15.91
N ASP A 21 -23.60 40.72 -15.98
CA ASP A 21 -24.27 39.67 -15.22
C ASP A 21 -23.62 38.29 -15.42
N SER A 22 -23.24 37.98 -16.66
CA SER A 22 -22.58 36.71 -16.99
C SER A 22 -21.24 36.52 -16.28
N ILE A 23 -20.47 37.59 -16.10
CA ILE A 23 -19.17 37.55 -15.41
C ILE A 23 -19.38 37.47 -13.90
N LEU A 24 -20.32 38.25 -13.35
CA LEU A 24 -20.65 38.23 -11.93
C LEU A 24 -21.16 36.86 -11.50
N GLU A 25 -22.10 36.28 -12.25
CA GLU A 25 -22.64 34.95 -11.98
C GLU A 25 -21.54 33.89 -12.07
N TYR A 26 -20.68 33.97 -13.09
CA TYR A 26 -19.58 33.01 -13.22
C TYR A 26 -18.55 33.13 -12.08
N LEU A 27 -18.20 34.35 -11.68
CA LEU A 27 -17.31 34.60 -10.54
C LEU A 27 -17.93 34.11 -9.24
N ALA A 28 -19.21 34.40 -8.99
CA ALA A 28 -19.90 34.00 -7.77
C ALA A 28 -20.01 32.48 -7.61
N ASN A 29 -20.21 31.76 -8.71
CA ASN A 29 -20.38 30.31 -8.69
C ASN A 29 -19.05 29.53 -8.64
N ASN A 30 -17.97 30.06 -9.25
CA ASN A 30 -16.73 29.30 -9.45
C ASN A 30 -15.51 29.87 -8.71
N TYR A 31 -15.57 31.11 -8.22
CA TYR A 31 -14.41 31.81 -7.64
C TYR A 31 -14.72 32.45 -6.27
N VAL A 32 -13.68 32.60 -5.46
CA VAL A 32 -13.71 33.50 -4.30
C VAL A 32 -13.10 34.82 -4.71
N LEU A 33 -13.94 35.84 -4.92
CA LEU A 33 -13.49 37.17 -5.32
C LEU A 33 -12.99 37.96 -4.10
N TRP A 34 -11.72 38.40 -4.17
CA TRP A 34 -11.15 39.31 -3.19
C TRP A 34 -10.60 40.56 -3.87
N ALA A 35 -10.94 41.72 -3.32
CA ALA A 35 -10.53 43.01 -3.81
C ALA A 35 -9.43 43.61 -2.92
N TRP A 36 -8.43 44.23 -3.55
CA TRP A 36 -7.39 44.97 -2.85
C TRP A 36 -7.04 46.23 -3.62
N ASP A 37 -6.91 47.34 -2.89
CA ASP A 37 -6.52 48.63 -3.46
C ASP A 37 -4.99 48.79 -3.44
N VAL A 38 -4.39 49.02 -4.61
CA VAL A 38 -2.96 49.29 -4.78
C VAL A 38 -2.65 50.74 -5.14
N THR A 39 -3.64 51.64 -5.07
CA THR A 39 -3.49 53.08 -5.37
C THR A 39 -2.40 53.72 -4.50
N TYR A 40 -2.37 53.38 -3.20
CA TYR A 40 -1.36 53.87 -2.27
C TYR A 40 -0.16 52.92 -2.16
N ASP A 41 1.05 53.47 -2.17
CA ASP A 41 2.31 52.72 -2.11
C ASP A 41 2.41 51.80 -0.88
N GLY A 42 1.86 52.22 0.27
CA GLY A 42 1.80 51.39 1.47
C GLY A 42 0.99 50.10 1.28
N ASN A 43 -0.19 50.18 0.66
CA ASN A 43 -1.03 49.02 0.38
C ASN A 43 -0.41 48.14 -0.70
N ARG A 44 0.21 48.77 -1.71
CA ARG A 44 0.96 48.09 -2.77
C ARG A 44 2.10 47.25 -2.19
N LYS A 45 2.94 47.83 -1.32
CA LYS A 45 4.04 47.12 -0.65
C LYS A 45 3.56 45.92 0.17
N ARG A 46 2.51 46.11 0.98
CA ARG A 46 1.89 45.03 1.78
C ARG A 46 1.38 43.87 0.92
N LEU A 47 0.74 44.17 -0.20
CA LEU A 47 0.29 43.15 -1.15
C LEU A 47 1.48 42.37 -1.71
N PHE A 48 2.53 43.05 -2.15
CA PHE A 48 3.70 42.39 -2.73
C PHE A 48 4.45 41.52 -1.72
N GLU A 49 4.58 41.95 -0.47
CA GLU A 49 5.12 41.12 0.60
C GLU A 49 4.27 39.85 0.83
N THR A 50 2.94 40.01 0.81
CA THR A 50 2.01 38.89 0.94
C THR A 50 2.11 37.92 -0.25
N LEU A 51 2.15 38.43 -1.49
CA LEU A 51 2.32 37.63 -2.70
C LEU A 51 3.66 36.88 -2.71
N ARG A 52 4.76 37.53 -2.28
CA ARG A 52 6.08 36.90 -2.15
C ARG A 52 6.05 35.71 -1.20
N ARG A 53 5.35 35.84 -0.08
CA ARG A 53 5.24 34.80 0.94
C ARG A 53 4.34 33.65 0.50
N CYS A 54 3.20 33.96 -0.11
CA CYS A 54 2.15 32.98 -0.38
C CYS A 54 2.35 32.24 -1.72
N VAL A 55 2.76 32.97 -2.76
CA VAL A 55 2.81 32.46 -4.15
C VAL A 55 4.24 32.42 -4.70
N GLY A 56 5.15 33.17 -4.08
CA GLY A 56 6.58 33.16 -4.38
C GLY A 56 7.08 34.44 -5.04
N ASN A 57 8.40 34.63 -4.98
CA ASN A 57 9.03 35.90 -5.37
C ASN A 57 8.93 36.20 -6.87
N GLN A 58 9.03 35.18 -7.73
CA GLN A 58 8.94 35.37 -9.19
C GLN A 58 7.56 35.90 -9.61
N CYS A 59 6.49 35.36 -9.03
CA CYS A 59 5.12 35.82 -9.29
C CYS A 59 4.92 37.26 -8.81
N ALA A 60 5.41 37.59 -7.61
CA ALA A 60 5.35 38.94 -7.09
C ALA A 60 6.13 39.95 -7.96
N GLN A 61 7.29 39.56 -8.50
CA GLN A 61 8.05 40.39 -9.44
C GLN A 61 7.30 40.60 -10.75
N ARG A 62 6.68 39.55 -11.31
CA ARG A 62 5.86 39.65 -12.53
C ARG A 62 4.70 40.63 -12.37
N VAL A 63 3.92 40.50 -11.30
CA VAL A 63 2.81 41.42 -11.01
C VAL A 63 3.34 42.84 -10.71
N GLY A 64 4.50 42.94 -10.07
CA GLY A 64 5.14 44.22 -9.74
C GLY A 64 5.68 45.00 -10.94
N ALA A 65 6.06 44.28 -12.00
CA ALA A 65 6.54 44.84 -13.26
C ALA A 65 5.41 45.30 -14.20
N MET A 66 4.15 45.02 -13.88
CA MET A 66 3.01 45.47 -14.68
C MET A 66 2.90 47.00 -14.69
N GLU A 67 2.59 47.55 -15.85
CA GLU A 67 2.41 48.99 -16.02
C GLU A 67 1.17 49.49 -15.28
N HIS A 68 1.20 50.76 -14.83
CA HIS A 68 0.07 51.36 -14.13
C HIS A 68 -1.20 51.40 -15.00
N ASN A 69 -1.06 51.53 -16.31
CA ASN A 69 -2.17 51.55 -17.26
C ASN A 69 -2.80 50.17 -17.51
N SER A 70 -2.12 49.08 -17.12
CA SER A 70 -2.69 47.72 -17.22
C SER A 70 -3.71 47.43 -16.11
N PHE A 71 -3.77 48.25 -15.06
CA PHE A 71 -4.74 48.08 -14.00
C PHE A 71 -6.16 48.42 -14.47
N PRO A 72 -7.20 47.80 -13.90
CA PRO A 72 -7.17 46.85 -12.80
C PRO A 72 -6.68 45.47 -13.23
N LEU A 73 -6.14 44.69 -12.28
CA LEU A 73 -5.65 43.33 -12.56
C LEU A 73 -6.53 42.29 -11.86
N ILE A 74 -6.92 41.22 -12.56
CA ILE A 74 -7.49 40.02 -11.93
C ILE A 74 -6.41 38.95 -11.89
N LEU A 75 -5.92 38.68 -10.69
CA LEU A 75 -5.01 37.57 -10.42
C LEU A 75 -5.83 36.30 -10.17
N ILE A 76 -5.60 35.26 -10.96
CA ILE A 76 -6.18 33.94 -10.76
C ILE A 76 -5.16 33.08 -10.03
N VAL A 77 -5.45 32.78 -8.77
CA VAL A 77 -4.60 31.95 -7.91
C VAL A 77 -5.32 30.66 -7.60
N ILE A 78 -4.63 29.54 -7.77
CA ILE A 78 -5.13 28.21 -7.40
C ILE A 78 -4.33 27.67 -6.22
N ARG A 79 -4.92 26.71 -5.52
CA ARG A 79 -4.23 25.89 -4.52
C ARG A 79 -4.02 24.50 -5.10
N SER A 80 -2.78 24.10 -5.31
CA SER A 80 -2.40 22.73 -5.71
C SER A 80 -1.43 22.16 -4.68
N ARG A 81 -1.66 20.93 -4.24
CA ARG A 81 -0.79 20.18 -3.30
C ARG A 81 -0.32 20.96 -2.06
N GLY A 82 -1.14 21.88 -1.57
CA GLY A 82 -0.83 22.68 -0.38
C GLY A 82 -0.13 24.01 -0.64
N SER A 83 0.36 24.27 -1.85
CA SER A 83 0.94 25.56 -2.27
C SER A 83 -0.06 26.39 -3.08
N LEU A 84 0.10 27.72 -3.02
CA LEU A 84 -0.64 28.65 -3.87
C LEU A 84 0.17 28.98 -5.11
N GLU A 85 -0.49 28.98 -6.27
CA GLU A 85 0.14 29.22 -7.56
C GLU A 85 -0.65 30.28 -8.34
N LEU A 86 0.05 31.27 -8.90
CA LEU A 86 -0.56 32.26 -9.80
C LEU A 86 -0.62 31.66 -11.20
N VAL A 87 -1.82 31.33 -11.66
CA VAL A 87 -2.05 30.69 -12.96
C VAL A 87 -2.14 31.73 -14.07
N ASN A 88 -2.91 32.79 -13.84
CA ASN A 88 -3.19 33.78 -14.87
C ASN A 88 -3.33 35.19 -14.29
N VAL A 89 -3.08 36.19 -15.13
CA VAL A 89 -3.23 37.61 -14.83
C VAL A 89 -4.01 38.24 -15.97
N ILE A 90 -5.23 38.68 -15.70
CA ILE A 90 -6.08 39.38 -16.66
C ILE A 90 -5.91 40.89 -16.42
N GLU A 91 -5.71 41.63 -17.51
CA GLU A 91 -5.48 43.08 -17.47
C GLU A 91 -6.78 43.86 -17.69
N GLY A 92 -6.78 45.12 -17.24
CA GLY A 92 -7.94 46.01 -17.31
C GLY A 92 -8.34 46.42 -18.72
N LYS A 93 -7.45 46.22 -19.70
CA LYS A 93 -7.68 46.52 -21.12
C LYS A 93 -8.46 45.42 -21.86
N ASN A 94 -8.66 44.25 -21.24
CA ASN A 94 -9.35 43.13 -21.86
C ASN A 94 -10.86 43.41 -21.99
N THR A 95 -11.45 42.91 -23.07
CA THR A 95 -12.90 43.02 -23.29
C THR A 95 -13.68 42.06 -22.37
N PRO A 96 -14.97 42.32 -22.05
CA PRO A 96 -15.75 41.42 -21.21
C PRO A 96 -15.72 39.95 -21.68
N SER A 97 -15.82 39.74 -22.99
CA SER A 97 -15.75 38.40 -23.60
C SER A 97 -14.39 37.73 -23.39
N GLU A 98 -13.28 38.46 -23.52
CA GLU A 98 -11.94 37.95 -23.23
C GLU A 98 -11.77 37.61 -21.75
N VAL A 99 -12.29 38.45 -20.85
CA VAL A 99 -12.24 38.19 -19.41
C VAL A 99 -13.00 36.92 -19.07
N LEU A 100 -14.22 36.77 -19.58
CA LEU A 100 -15.03 35.57 -19.37
C LEU A 100 -14.34 34.32 -19.94
N LEU A 101 -13.78 34.40 -21.15
CA LEU A 101 -13.05 33.28 -21.76
C LEU A 101 -11.83 32.88 -20.92
N ASN A 102 -11.05 33.85 -20.44
CA ASN A 102 -9.89 33.58 -19.58
C ASN A 102 -10.31 32.96 -18.24
N LEU A 103 -11.42 33.40 -17.65
CA LEU A 103 -11.97 32.79 -16.44
C LEU A 103 -12.38 31.34 -16.70
N ILE A 104 -13.13 31.07 -17.77
CA ILE A 104 -13.56 29.71 -18.13
C ILE A 104 -12.36 28.80 -18.36
N GLN A 105 -11.40 29.22 -19.19
CA GLN A 105 -10.20 28.43 -19.48
C GLN A 105 -9.36 28.14 -18.23
N SER A 106 -9.22 29.13 -17.34
CA SER A 106 -8.46 28.96 -16.10
C SER A 106 -9.17 28.02 -15.13
N HIS A 107 -10.51 28.09 -15.03
CA HIS A 107 -11.32 27.20 -14.21
C HIS A 107 -11.29 25.75 -14.74
N GLU A 108 -11.47 25.54 -16.04
CA GLU A 108 -11.41 24.21 -16.66
C GLU A 108 -10.03 23.57 -16.49
N SER A 109 -8.96 24.35 -16.66
CA SER A 109 -7.59 23.88 -16.44
C SER A 109 -7.38 23.46 -14.98
N PHE A 110 -7.94 24.20 -14.03
CA PHE A 110 -7.90 23.86 -12.60
C PHE A 110 -8.67 22.56 -12.32
N GLU A 111 -9.88 22.42 -12.84
CA GLU A 111 -10.68 21.20 -12.66
C GLU A 111 -9.98 19.96 -13.23
N GLN A 112 -9.36 20.07 -14.41
CA GLN A 112 -8.56 19.00 -14.99
C GLN A 112 -7.32 18.67 -14.17
N GLN A 113 -6.66 19.68 -13.58
CA GLN A 113 -5.55 19.45 -12.67
C GLN A 113 -6.01 18.72 -11.40
N ARG A 114 -7.12 19.16 -10.80
CA ARG A 114 -7.71 18.56 -9.61
C ARG A 114 -8.12 17.10 -9.86
N LEU A 115 -8.77 16.81 -10.98
CA LEU A 115 -9.12 15.44 -11.39
C LEU A 115 -7.87 14.55 -11.51
N ARG A 116 -6.82 15.04 -12.17
CA ARG A 116 -5.54 14.30 -12.29
C ARG A 116 -4.87 14.06 -10.94
N GLU A 117 -4.99 14.99 -10.00
CA GLU A 117 -4.49 14.82 -8.63
C GLU A 117 -5.25 13.69 -7.91
N VAL A 118 -6.58 13.71 -7.94
CA VAL A 118 -7.43 12.67 -7.34
C VAL A 118 -7.19 11.30 -7.96
N ASP A 119 -7.15 11.22 -9.30
CA ASP A 119 -6.86 9.96 -9.99
C ASP A 119 -5.46 9.44 -9.64
N GLY A 120 -4.48 10.34 -9.52
CA GLY A 120 -3.13 10.02 -9.08
C GLY A 120 -3.08 9.44 -7.66
N GLU A 121 -3.88 9.98 -6.74
CA GLU A 121 -4.02 9.46 -5.37
C GLU A 121 -4.68 8.08 -5.36
N ILE A 122 -5.80 7.91 -6.07
CA ILE A 122 -6.49 6.62 -6.19
C ILE A 122 -5.57 5.54 -6.77
N MET A 123 -4.77 5.87 -7.78
CA MET A 123 -3.83 4.91 -8.38
C MET A 123 -2.70 4.51 -7.42
N ARG A 124 -2.25 5.42 -6.55
CA ARG A 124 -1.26 5.11 -5.51
C ARG A 124 -1.85 4.17 -4.47
N GLU A 125 -3.03 4.47 -3.95
CA GLU A 125 -3.72 3.62 -2.98
C GLU A 125 -3.97 2.22 -3.55
N LYS A 126 -4.41 2.10 -4.81
CA LYS A 126 -4.57 0.80 -5.48
C LYS A 126 -3.26 0.01 -5.55
N ARG A 127 -2.15 0.68 -5.87
CA ARG A 127 -0.83 0.04 -5.93
C ARG A 127 -0.37 -0.42 -4.55
N GLU A 128 -0.59 0.37 -3.51
CA GLU A 128 -0.25 0.01 -2.13
C GLU A 128 -1.09 -1.17 -1.64
N ASN A 129 -2.41 -1.13 -1.88
CA ASN A 129 -3.31 -2.22 -1.52
C ASN A 129 -2.96 -3.53 -2.24
N LEU A 130 -2.63 -3.47 -3.53
CA LEU A 130 -2.21 -4.66 -4.28
C LEU A 130 -0.92 -5.27 -3.72
N LYS A 131 0.08 -4.43 -3.38
CA LYS A 131 1.31 -4.91 -2.76
C LYS A 131 1.03 -5.59 -1.43
N LYS A 132 0.19 -4.97 -0.60
CA LYS A 132 -0.20 -5.54 0.69
C LYS A 132 -0.91 -6.89 0.52
N GLN A 133 -1.83 -7.01 -0.44
CA GLN A 133 -2.49 -8.28 -0.75
C GLN A 133 -1.48 -9.36 -1.18
N GLN A 134 -0.51 -9.00 -2.03
CA GLN A 134 0.55 -9.93 -2.45
C GLN A 134 1.45 -10.35 -1.28
N GLU A 135 1.77 -9.43 -0.37
CA GLU A 135 2.53 -9.71 0.85
C GLU A 135 1.76 -10.66 1.79
N ASP A 136 0.46 -10.42 2.01
CA ASP A 136 -0.40 -11.26 2.84
C ASP A 136 -0.53 -12.69 2.26
N GLU A 137 -0.75 -12.81 0.96
CA GLU A 137 -0.82 -14.12 0.26
C GLU A 137 0.52 -14.85 0.31
N TYR A 138 1.63 -14.13 0.15
CA TYR A 138 2.97 -14.69 0.25
C TYR A 138 3.26 -15.22 1.66
N GLU A 139 2.89 -14.48 2.70
CA GLU A 139 3.05 -14.90 4.09
C GLU A 139 2.24 -16.16 4.40
N GLN A 140 0.98 -16.22 3.95
CA GLN A 140 0.13 -17.40 4.11
C GLN A 140 0.72 -18.63 3.42
N SER A 141 1.22 -18.47 2.18
CA SER A 141 1.89 -19.54 1.45
C SER A 141 3.13 -20.05 2.20
N LEU A 142 3.95 -19.13 2.71
CA LEU A 142 5.15 -19.47 3.47
C LEU A 142 4.81 -20.24 4.75
N GLN A 143 3.77 -19.80 5.48
CA GLN A 143 3.31 -20.50 6.69
C GLN A 143 2.77 -21.90 6.38
N ALA A 144 2.03 -22.07 5.28
CA ALA A 144 1.52 -23.37 4.86
C ALA A 144 2.65 -24.34 4.49
N ASP A 145 3.67 -23.87 3.78
CA ASP A 145 4.84 -24.68 3.41
C ASP A 145 5.62 -25.12 4.65
N LEU A 146 5.87 -24.20 5.59
CA LEU A 146 6.53 -24.51 6.87
C LEU A 146 5.72 -25.50 7.73
N ALA A 147 4.39 -25.37 7.77
CA ALA A 147 3.52 -26.28 8.51
C ALA A 147 3.53 -27.69 7.89
N LYS A 148 3.49 -27.77 6.56
CA LYS A 148 3.55 -29.04 5.82
C LYS A 148 4.90 -29.74 5.98
N GLU A 149 5.99 -28.97 6.05
CA GLU A 149 7.32 -29.51 6.32
C GLU A 149 7.42 -30.06 7.76
N ARG A 150 6.92 -29.30 8.75
CA ARG A 150 6.85 -29.78 10.14
C ARG A 150 6.00 -31.03 10.30
N ALA A 151 4.82 -31.08 9.69
CA ALA A 151 3.96 -32.27 9.73
C ALA A 151 4.64 -33.51 9.13
N ARG A 152 5.40 -33.33 8.03
CA ARG A 152 6.19 -34.43 7.44
C ARG A 152 7.31 -34.90 8.36
N GLN A 153 8.01 -34.00 9.03
CA GLN A 153 9.05 -34.36 10.01
C GLN A 153 8.46 -35.09 11.21
N GLU A 154 7.36 -34.59 11.78
CA GLU A 154 6.68 -35.23 12.91
C GLU A 154 6.15 -36.63 12.55
N GLU A 155 5.63 -36.81 11.34
CA GLU A 155 5.19 -38.13 10.86
C GLU A 155 6.37 -39.09 10.66
N GLN A 156 7.51 -38.61 10.16
CA GLN A 156 8.74 -39.39 10.05
C GLN A 156 9.25 -39.81 11.43
N ASP A 157 9.37 -38.88 12.37
CA ASP A 157 9.81 -39.13 13.74
C ASP A 157 8.87 -40.11 14.46
N ALA A 158 7.56 -39.97 14.29
CA ALA A 158 6.58 -40.88 14.87
C ALA A 158 6.71 -42.30 14.29
N ASN A 159 6.90 -42.42 12.97
CA ASN A 159 7.13 -43.71 12.31
C ASN A 159 8.45 -44.36 12.75
N GLU A 160 9.52 -43.58 12.93
CA GLU A 160 10.80 -44.08 13.44
C GLU A 160 10.68 -44.58 14.88
N ARG A 161 10.01 -43.83 15.76
CA ARG A 161 9.73 -44.26 17.14
C ARG A 161 8.90 -45.53 17.18
N LEU A 162 7.89 -45.65 16.31
CA LEU A 162 7.06 -46.86 16.23
C LEU A 162 7.88 -48.07 15.74
N LYS A 163 8.77 -47.87 14.76
CA LYS A 163 9.71 -48.91 14.30
C LYS A 163 10.67 -49.33 15.41
N GLN A 164 11.25 -48.38 16.15
CA GLN A 164 12.13 -48.65 17.28
C GLN A 164 11.41 -49.42 18.39
N GLN A 165 10.18 -49.03 18.75
CA GLN A 165 9.37 -49.78 19.72
C GLN A 165 9.08 -51.21 19.26
N ARG A 166 8.74 -51.41 17.97
CA ARG A 166 8.53 -52.76 17.41
C ARG A 166 9.81 -53.60 17.47
N LEU A 167 10.95 -53.03 17.12
CA LEU A 167 12.25 -53.68 17.20
C LEU A 167 12.59 -54.07 18.65
N GLN A 168 12.42 -53.15 19.61
CA GLN A 168 12.64 -53.42 21.03
C GLN A 168 11.71 -54.52 21.56
N GLN A 169 10.42 -54.49 21.25
CA GLN A 169 9.50 -55.58 21.62
C GLN A 169 9.91 -56.93 21.00
N GLN A 170 10.44 -56.90 19.77
CA GLN A 170 10.92 -58.10 19.09
C GLN A 170 12.23 -58.61 19.70
N GLU A 171 13.13 -57.73 20.15
CA GLU A 171 14.34 -58.12 20.88
C GLU A 171 14.05 -58.60 22.29
N GLU A 172 13.16 -57.94 23.04
CA GLU A 172 12.72 -58.39 24.36
C GLU A 172 12.03 -59.76 24.29
N SER A 173 11.19 -60.00 23.28
CA SER A 173 10.58 -61.31 23.08
C SER A 173 11.59 -62.39 22.66
N LYS A 174 12.63 -62.03 21.88
CA LYS A 174 13.74 -62.93 21.58
C LYS A 174 14.62 -63.22 22.80
N ALA A 175 14.90 -62.23 23.64
CA ALA A 175 15.71 -62.35 24.86
C ALA A 175 14.99 -63.11 25.98
N ARG A 176 13.65 -63.09 26.00
CA ARG A 176 12.82 -63.94 26.88
C ARG A 176 12.85 -65.42 26.50
N LEU A 177 13.39 -65.78 25.33
CA LEU A 177 13.55 -67.18 24.95
C LEU A 177 14.89 -67.72 25.50
N PRO A 178 14.88 -68.82 26.29
CA PRO A 178 16.09 -69.41 26.89
C PRO A 178 17.19 -69.73 25.85
N GLU A 179 18.45 -69.46 26.16
CA GLU A 179 19.59 -69.78 25.27
C GLU A 179 19.58 -71.26 24.85
N GLU A 180 19.81 -71.53 23.57
CA GLU A 180 19.75 -72.91 23.05
C GLU A 180 20.91 -73.75 23.59
N PRO A 181 20.65 -74.85 24.33
CA PRO A 181 21.70 -75.70 24.85
C PRO A 181 22.41 -76.47 23.72
N SER A 182 23.72 -76.67 23.90
CA SER A 182 24.58 -77.41 22.97
C SER A 182 24.18 -78.89 22.87
N ASP A 183 24.49 -79.55 21.74
CA ASP A 183 24.09 -80.96 21.48
C ASP A 183 24.74 -81.98 22.42
N THR A 184 25.72 -81.54 23.22
CA THR A 184 26.51 -82.37 24.14
C THR A 184 26.02 -82.33 25.60
N GLU A 185 25.00 -81.54 25.94
CA GLU A 185 24.45 -81.50 27.31
C GLU A 185 23.42 -82.62 27.56
N LYS A 186 23.39 -83.18 28.77
CA LYS A 186 22.42 -84.22 29.19
C LYS A 186 21.12 -83.57 29.69
N ASN A 187 19.96 -84.21 29.44
CA ASN A 187 18.60 -83.77 29.80
C ASN A 187 18.01 -82.61 28.96
N ILE A 188 18.08 -82.74 27.63
CA ILE A 188 17.50 -81.79 26.66
C ILE A 188 16.19 -82.33 26.08
N THR A 189 15.19 -81.47 25.89
CA THR A 189 13.96 -81.75 25.12
C THR A 189 13.94 -80.95 23.82
N ARG A 190 13.52 -81.58 22.71
CA ARG A 190 13.50 -80.98 21.36
C ARG A 190 12.07 -80.60 20.97
N LEU A 191 11.81 -79.32 20.72
CA LEU A 191 10.52 -78.80 20.26
C LEU A 191 10.56 -78.61 18.74
N LYS A 192 9.64 -79.27 18.02
CA LYS A 192 9.42 -79.09 16.57
C LYS A 192 8.14 -78.31 16.35
N ILE A 193 8.22 -77.11 15.80
CA ILE A 193 7.04 -76.33 15.39
C ILE A 193 7.03 -76.28 13.86
N ARG A 194 5.92 -76.71 13.26
CA ARG A 194 5.69 -76.59 11.82
C ARG A 194 4.88 -75.33 11.58
N LEU A 195 5.46 -74.35 10.87
CA LEU A 195 4.79 -73.09 10.57
C LEU A 195 3.82 -73.24 9.37
N PRO A 196 2.71 -72.48 9.32
CA PRO A 196 1.68 -72.65 8.29
C PRO A 196 2.07 -72.20 6.87
N ASN A 197 3.16 -71.45 6.69
CA ASN A 197 3.52 -70.81 5.41
C ASN A 197 4.62 -71.52 4.60
N ASP A 198 4.80 -72.84 4.78
CA ASP A 198 5.77 -73.67 4.03
C ASP A 198 7.26 -73.26 4.17
N GLU A 199 7.60 -72.37 5.11
CA GLU A 199 8.97 -71.95 5.45
C GLU A 199 9.76 -72.99 6.26
N GLY A 200 9.26 -74.22 6.38
CA GLY A 200 9.95 -75.35 7.01
C GLY A 200 9.58 -75.63 8.47
N VAL A 201 10.37 -76.50 9.12
CA VAL A 201 10.19 -76.94 10.52
C VAL A 201 11.18 -76.21 11.41
N LEU A 202 10.69 -75.37 12.31
CA LEU A 202 11.52 -74.71 13.32
C LEU A 202 11.84 -75.71 14.44
N MET A 203 13.12 -75.86 14.74
CA MET A 203 13.64 -76.82 15.71
C MET A 203 14.44 -76.10 16.77
N ARG A 204 13.96 -76.13 18.01
CA ARG A 204 14.65 -75.54 19.15
C ARG A 204 14.80 -76.53 20.30
N ARG A 205 15.92 -76.46 21.01
CA ARG A 205 16.27 -77.31 22.16
C ARG A 205 16.04 -76.52 23.46
N PHE A 206 15.56 -77.19 24.50
CA PHE A 206 15.35 -76.61 25.84
C PHE A 206 15.86 -77.56 26.92
N ARG A 207 16.29 -77.01 28.07
CA ARG A 207 16.64 -77.81 29.26
C ARG A 207 15.37 -78.19 30.01
N ILE A 208 15.41 -79.30 30.75
CA ILE A 208 14.23 -79.84 31.47
C ILE A 208 13.65 -78.88 32.53
N ASN A 209 14.46 -77.93 33.03
CA ASN A 209 14.05 -76.94 34.03
C ASN A 209 13.64 -75.59 33.42
N ASP A 210 13.66 -75.44 32.10
CA ASP A 210 13.26 -74.19 31.44
C ASP A 210 11.72 -74.09 31.45
N THR A 211 11.18 -73.17 32.25
CA THR A 211 9.74 -72.90 32.27
C THR A 211 9.38 -71.90 31.18
N LEU A 212 8.67 -72.36 30.15
CA LEU A 212 8.13 -71.50 29.10
C LEU A 212 6.85 -70.82 29.60
N GLN A 213 6.86 -69.49 29.71
CA GLN A 213 5.62 -68.72 29.86
C GLN A 213 5.12 -68.33 28.47
N ALA A 214 3.95 -68.84 28.10
CA ALA A 214 3.20 -68.32 26.98
C ALA A 214 2.65 -66.94 27.36
N ALA A 215 2.98 -65.92 26.57
CA ALA A 215 2.32 -64.63 26.64
C ALA A 215 0.98 -64.69 25.87
#